data_AF-A0A538GA72-F1
#
_entry.id   AF-A0A538GA72-F1
#
_cell.length_a   1.000
_cell.length_b   1.000
_cell.length_c   1.000
_cell.angle_alpha   90.00
_cell.angle_beta   90.00
_cell.angle_gamma   90.00
#
_symmetry.space_group_name_H-M   'P 1'
#
loop_
_entity.id
_entity.type
_entity.pdbx_description
1 polymer ?
#
loop_
_entity_poly.entity_id
_entity_poly.type
_entity_poly.pdbx_seq_one_letter_code
_entity_poly.pdbx_strand_id
1 'polypeptide(L)'
;WVRDFLEQNAGFRRYVLRELERRGPLLGRELEDRTGRGRLGHRWWGNRQVGLMLEMLHRRGQLAVVGRRTGQRLWDLAERWYPETETIPVREAERILAEQRFRALGVRLEKGEWHAHPDVSDAPVPERVTLLSPFDRLVHDRDRAEALFGFRYRLEMYVPPAKREYGYYVLPLLVGDRLVGRAEPRFDRKSRTLELLGAWGDTSRLEEALAELAAFLGAQLV
;
A
#
# COMPACT_ATOMS: atom_id res chain seq x y z
N TRP A 1 0.48 -19.82 -16.83
CA TRP A 1 0.87 -18.54 -17.45
C TRP A 1 2.20 -17.97 -16.92
N VAL A 2 2.37 -17.65 -15.62
CA VAL A 2 3.66 -17.08 -15.13
C VAL A 2 4.83 -18.05 -15.35
N ARG A 3 4.63 -19.33 -15.01
CA ARG A 3 5.61 -20.39 -15.25
C ARG A 3 5.96 -20.49 -16.74
N ASP A 4 4.94 -20.64 -17.58
CA ASP A 4 5.08 -20.75 -19.04
C ASP A 4 5.78 -19.53 -19.65
N PHE A 5 5.48 -18.31 -19.18
CA PHE A 5 6.16 -17.09 -19.64
C PHE A 5 7.66 -17.15 -19.32
N LEU A 6 8.04 -17.55 -18.10
CA LEU A 6 9.44 -17.65 -17.69
C LEU A 6 10.18 -18.76 -18.42
N GLU A 7 9.50 -19.86 -18.73
CA GLU A 7 10.05 -20.97 -19.53
C GLU A 7 10.27 -20.54 -20.98
N GLN A 8 9.26 -19.96 -21.63
CA GLN A 8 9.36 -19.45 -23.01
C GLN A 8 10.38 -18.33 -23.17
N ASN A 9 10.60 -17.53 -22.12
CA ASN A 9 11.52 -16.40 -22.11
C ASN A 9 12.76 -16.65 -21.24
N ALA A 10 13.18 -17.91 -21.08
CA ALA A 10 14.33 -18.26 -20.25
C ALA A 10 15.64 -17.56 -20.70
N GLY A 11 15.82 -17.37 -22.01
CA GLY A 11 16.94 -16.60 -22.57
C GLY A 11 16.92 -15.13 -22.14
N PHE A 12 15.74 -14.50 -22.13
CA PHE A 12 15.54 -13.14 -21.68
C PHE A 12 15.75 -13.01 -20.16
N ARG A 13 15.24 -13.95 -19.37
CA ARG A 13 15.49 -14.03 -17.92
C ARG A 13 17.00 -14.07 -17.63
N ARG A 14 17.76 -14.94 -18.30
CA ARG A 14 19.22 -15.03 -18.15
C ARG A 14 19.93 -13.72 -18.54
N TYR A 15 19.47 -13.04 -19.58
CA TYR A 15 19.99 -11.74 -19.95
C TYR A 15 19.80 -10.70 -18.83
N VAL A 16 18.58 -10.58 -18.28
CA VAL A 16 18.28 -9.62 -17.21
C VAL A 16 19.15 -9.87 -15.98
N LEU A 17 19.23 -11.12 -15.51
CA LEU A 17 20.03 -11.46 -14.32
C LEU A 17 21.52 -11.12 -14.53
N ARG A 18 22.09 -11.45 -15.69
CA ARG A 18 23.50 -11.14 -16.01
C ARG A 18 23.78 -9.64 -16.11
N GLU A 19 22.87 -8.87 -16.69
CA GLU A 19 23.07 -7.41 -16.76
C GLU A 19 23.07 -6.78 -15.37
N LEU A 20 22.18 -7.23 -14.48
CA LEU A 20 22.14 -6.78 -13.09
C LEU A 20 23.37 -7.25 -12.29
N GLU A 21 23.79 -8.50 -12.49
CA GLU A 21 25.02 -9.02 -11.87
C GLU A 21 26.24 -8.18 -12.24
N ARG A 22 26.42 -7.89 -13.54
CA ARG A 22 27.58 -7.19 -14.09
C ARG A 22 27.58 -5.69 -13.83
N ARG A 23 26.43 -5.03 -13.91
CA ARG A 23 26.31 -3.57 -13.87
C ARG A 23 25.74 -3.04 -12.55
N GLY A 24 25.25 -3.91 -11.68
CA GLY A 24 24.54 -3.54 -10.47
C GLY A 24 23.15 -2.99 -10.76
N PRO A 25 22.64 -2.07 -9.91
CA PRO A 25 21.28 -1.55 -10.03
C PRO A 25 20.97 -0.87 -11.37
N LEU A 26 19.93 -1.34 -12.06
CA LEU A 26 19.47 -0.77 -13.34
C LEU A 26 17.99 -0.39 -13.31
N LEU A 27 17.64 0.64 -14.08
CA LEU A 27 16.25 0.93 -14.41
C LEU A 27 15.75 -0.09 -15.45
N GLY A 28 14.45 -0.39 -15.42
CA GLY A 28 13.85 -1.25 -16.45
C GLY A 28 14.02 -0.70 -17.87
N ARG A 29 14.18 0.63 -18.04
CA ARG A 29 14.44 1.22 -19.36
C ARG A 29 15.83 0.92 -19.92
N GLU A 30 16.80 0.59 -19.08
CA GLU A 30 18.20 0.32 -19.43
C GLU A 30 18.44 -1.13 -19.88
N LEU A 31 17.43 -1.99 -19.75
CA LEU A 31 17.46 -3.40 -20.16
C LEU A 31 16.78 -3.59 -21.51
N GLU A 32 17.42 -4.25 -22.45
CA GLU A 32 16.83 -4.58 -23.74
C GLU A 32 15.68 -5.57 -23.56
N ASP A 33 14.59 -5.38 -24.30
CA ASP A 33 13.55 -6.39 -24.38
C ASP A 33 13.98 -7.50 -25.32
N ARG A 34 14.13 -8.71 -24.79
CA ARG A 34 14.52 -9.90 -25.56
C ARG A 34 13.43 -10.97 -25.56
N THR A 35 12.17 -10.59 -25.36
CA THR A 35 11.06 -11.52 -25.50
C THR A 35 10.97 -12.07 -26.92
N GLY A 36 10.63 -13.36 -27.03
CA GLY A 36 10.52 -14.06 -28.32
C GLY A 36 9.51 -13.40 -29.26
N ARG A 37 9.63 -13.64 -30.58
CA ARG A 37 8.76 -13.06 -31.62
C ARG A 37 7.28 -13.29 -31.32
N GLY A 38 6.62 -12.25 -30.80
CA GLY A 38 5.20 -12.21 -30.53
C GLY A 38 4.92 -11.03 -29.60
N ARG A 39 4.50 -9.89 -30.18
CA ARG A 39 4.02 -8.73 -29.42
C ARG A 39 2.76 -9.13 -28.66
N LEU A 40 2.93 -9.74 -27.49
CA LEU A 40 1.84 -9.90 -26.54
C LEU A 40 1.55 -8.51 -25.98
N GLY A 41 0.64 -7.78 -26.62
CA GLY A 41 0.12 -6.52 -26.07
C GLY A 41 -0.63 -6.84 -24.79
N HIS A 42 0.02 -6.71 -23.64
CA HIS A 42 -0.66 -6.84 -22.36
C HIS A 42 -1.23 -5.49 -21.95
N ARG A 43 -2.53 -5.46 -21.62
CA ARG A 43 -3.29 -4.23 -21.30
C ARG A 43 -2.63 -3.35 -20.22
N TRP A 44 -1.81 -3.94 -19.35
CA TRP A 44 -1.08 -3.26 -18.27
C TRP A 44 0.42 -3.01 -18.52
N TRP A 45 1.08 -3.80 -19.37
CA TRP A 45 2.55 -3.77 -19.54
C TRP A 45 3.01 -3.24 -20.90
N GLY A 46 2.06 -2.97 -21.81
CA GLY A 46 2.35 -2.47 -23.15
C GLY A 46 3.12 -3.48 -23.99
N ASN A 47 3.91 -2.98 -24.94
CA ASN A 47 4.68 -3.79 -25.90
C ASN A 47 6.07 -4.21 -25.37
N ARG A 48 6.50 -3.67 -24.22
CA ARG A 48 7.79 -3.98 -23.60
C ARG A 48 7.57 -4.84 -22.36
N GLN A 49 7.96 -6.10 -22.43
CA GLN A 49 7.81 -7.13 -21.41
C GLN A 49 8.92 -7.11 -20.36
N VAL A 50 9.88 -6.18 -20.44
CA VAL A 50 10.88 -5.95 -19.39
C VAL A 50 10.23 -5.71 -18.03
N GLY A 51 9.20 -4.86 -17.97
CA GLY A 51 8.50 -4.59 -16.72
C GLY A 51 7.88 -5.87 -16.12
N LEU A 52 7.24 -6.69 -16.96
CA LEU A 52 6.65 -7.95 -16.55
C LEU A 52 7.71 -8.95 -16.05
N MET A 53 8.83 -9.09 -16.76
CA MET A 53 9.95 -9.95 -16.34
C MET A 53 10.49 -9.51 -14.98
N LEU A 54 10.75 -8.22 -14.79
CA LEU A 54 11.27 -7.67 -13.53
C LEU A 54 10.30 -7.94 -12.36
N GLU A 55 9.00 -7.72 -12.58
CA GLU A 55 7.97 -8.00 -11.58
C GLU A 55 7.87 -9.48 -11.22
N MET A 56 7.92 -10.37 -12.21
CA MET A 56 7.88 -11.82 -11.97
C MET A 56 9.09 -12.29 -11.17
N LEU A 57 10.30 -11.80 -11.49
CA LEU A 57 11.51 -12.13 -10.76
C LEU A 57 11.50 -11.54 -9.35
N HIS A 58 10.95 -10.33 -9.17
CA HIS A 58 10.79 -9.70 -7.87
C HIS A 58 9.81 -10.45 -6.96
N ARG A 59 8.64 -10.83 -7.49
CA ARG A 59 7.64 -11.61 -6.74
C ARG A 59 8.14 -13.01 -6.35
N ARG A 60 9.19 -13.50 -7.02
CA ARG A 60 9.90 -14.75 -6.71
C ARG A 60 11.11 -14.56 -5.80
N GLY A 61 11.34 -13.35 -5.30
CA GLY A 61 12.49 -13.05 -4.43
C GLY A 61 13.85 -13.09 -5.13
N GLN A 62 13.89 -13.06 -6.47
CA GLN A 62 15.16 -13.07 -7.22
C GLN A 62 15.70 -11.66 -7.46
N LEU A 63 14.80 -10.67 -7.58
CA LEU A 63 15.16 -9.26 -7.72
C LEU A 63 14.56 -8.42 -6.59
N ALA A 64 15.27 -7.36 -6.22
CA ALA A 64 14.83 -6.35 -5.28
C ALA A 64 14.56 -5.03 -5.99
N VAL A 65 13.60 -4.26 -5.46
CA VAL A 65 13.50 -2.82 -5.74
C VAL A 65 14.39 -2.13 -4.72
N VAL A 66 15.51 -1.59 -5.18
CA VAL A 66 16.59 -1.08 -4.30
C VAL A 66 16.61 0.44 -4.20
N GLY A 67 15.72 1.09 -4.93
CA GLY A 67 15.58 2.53 -4.90
C GLY A 67 14.76 3.03 -6.08
N ARG A 68 14.79 4.34 -6.25
CA ARG A 68 14.18 5.02 -7.39
C ARG A 68 15.14 6.05 -7.97
N ARG A 69 15.18 6.16 -9.30
CA ARG A 69 15.89 7.22 -10.02
C ARG A 69 14.93 7.84 -11.02
N THR A 70 14.73 9.16 -10.94
CA THR A 70 13.78 9.89 -11.79
C THR A 70 12.37 9.26 -11.79
N GLY A 71 11.87 8.90 -10.60
CA GLY A 71 10.55 8.25 -10.41
C GLY A 71 10.48 6.77 -10.78
N GLN A 72 11.45 6.23 -11.53
CA GLN A 72 11.49 4.83 -11.95
C GLN A 72 12.20 3.95 -10.93
N ARG A 73 11.76 2.69 -10.80
CA ARG A 73 12.39 1.69 -9.92
C ARG A 73 13.77 1.29 -10.43
N LEU A 74 14.74 1.29 -9.52
CA LEU A 74 16.02 0.62 -9.67
C LEU A 74 15.87 -0.82 -9.21
N TRP A 75 16.36 -1.75 -10.02
CA TRP A 75 16.29 -3.18 -9.80
C TRP A 75 17.69 -3.72 -9.62
N ASP A 76 17.88 -4.64 -8.68
CA ASP A 76 19.14 -5.37 -8.48
C ASP A 76 18.84 -6.81 -8.03
N LEU A 77 19.86 -7.65 -7.96
CA LEU A 77 19.76 -8.99 -7.42
C LEU A 77 19.34 -8.94 -5.95
N ALA A 78 18.30 -9.71 -5.59
CA ALA A 78 17.74 -9.71 -4.24
C ALA A 78 18.76 -10.11 -3.17
N GLU A 79 19.63 -11.08 -3.47
CA GLU A 79 20.67 -11.60 -2.57
C GLU A 79 21.68 -10.54 -2.09
N ARG A 80 21.83 -9.42 -2.81
CA ARG A 80 22.71 -8.31 -2.39
C ARG A 80 22.07 -7.41 -1.34
N TRP A 81 20.75 -7.48 -1.18
CA TRP A 81 19.96 -6.50 -0.41
C TRP A 81 19.12 -7.15 0.70
N TYR A 82 18.70 -8.39 0.52
CA TYR A 82 17.94 -9.12 1.50
C TYR A 82 18.83 -10.17 2.16
N PRO A 83 18.72 -10.36 3.49
CA PRO A 83 19.43 -11.44 4.16
C PRO A 83 18.95 -12.78 3.60
N GLU A 84 19.83 -13.77 3.60
CA GLU A 84 19.43 -15.15 3.33
C GLU A 84 18.43 -15.60 4.40
N THR A 85 17.35 -16.23 3.97
CA THR A 85 16.28 -16.70 4.84
C THR A 85 15.91 -18.13 4.48
N GLU A 86 15.42 -18.87 5.48
CA GLU A 86 14.93 -20.22 5.26
C GLU A 86 13.75 -20.21 4.27
N THR A 87 13.83 -21.07 3.25
CA THR A 87 12.71 -21.29 2.33
C THR A 87 11.79 -22.36 2.90
N ILE A 88 10.62 -21.93 3.36
CA ILE A 88 9.59 -22.80 3.93
C ILE A 88 8.57 -23.27 2.90
N PRO A 89 7.88 -24.41 3.13
CA PRO A 89 6.80 -24.88 2.26
C PRO A 89 5.67 -23.84 2.11
N VAL A 90 5.06 -23.75 0.93
CA VAL A 90 4.02 -22.73 0.63
C VAL A 90 2.86 -22.74 1.63
N ARG A 91 2.39 -23.92 2.05
CA ARG A 91 1.31 -24.07 3.03
C ARG A 91 1.69 -23.49 4.39
N GLU A 92 2.95 -23.64 4.77
CA GLU A 92 3.45 -23.08 6.01
C GLU A 92 3.59 -21.56 5.91
N ALA A 93 4.10 -21.04 4.79
CA ALA A 93 4.16 -19.61 4.53
C ALA A 93 2.76 -18.97 4.57
N GLU A 94 1.75 -19.62 3.99
CA GLU A 94 0.35 -19.16 4.02
C GLU A 94 -0.19 -19.11 5.45
N ARG A 95 0.09 -20.13 6.26
CA ARG A 95 -0.30 -20.16 7.68
C ARG A 95 0.34 -19.02 8.48
N ILE A 96 1.65 -18.82 8.32
CA ILE A 96 2.38 -17.73 9.00
C ILE A 96 1.84 -16.37 8.57
N LEU A 97 1.60 -16.16 7.28
CA LEU A 97 1.04 -14.92 6.76
C LEU A 97 -0.38 -14.66 7.27
N ALA A 98 -1.21 -15.70 7.34
CA ALA A 98 -2.57 -15.59 7.88
C ALA A 98 -2.56 -15.17 9.36
N GLU A 99 -1.68 -15.78 10.16
CA GLU A 99 -1.50 -15.43 11.57
C GLU A 99 -0.98 -13.99 11.75
N GLN A 100 0.06 -13.61 10.99
CA GLN A 100 0.58 -12.24 11.01
C GLN A 100 -0.49 -11.21 10.64
N ARG A 101 -1.34 -11.53 9.66
CA ARG A 101 -2.48 -10.68 9.28
C ARG A 101 -3.52 -10.60 10.38
N PHE A 102 -3.86 -11.73 11.01
CA PHE A 102 -4.82 -11.74 12.10
C PHE A 102 -4.33 -10.88 13.27
N ARG A 103 -3.07 -11.07 13.69
CA ARG A 103 -2.41 -10.24 14.70
C ARG A 103 -2.39 -8.76 14.32
N ALA A 104 -2.02 -8.45 13.08
CA ALA A 104 -1.91 -7.09 12.58
C ALA A 104 -3.25 -6.33 12.50
N LEU A 105 -4.35 -7.06 12.30
CA LEU A 105 -5.71 -6.51 12.23
C LEU A 105 -6.43 -6.57 13.57
N GLY A 106 -5.98 -7.41 14.50
CA GLY A 106 -6.54 -7.59 15.85
C GLY A 106 -7.83 -8.41 15.90
N VAL A 107 -8.73 -8.25 14.92
CA VAL A 107 -9.96 -9.05 14.81
C VAL A 107 -10.17 -9.54 13.38
N ARG A 108 -10.78 -10.72 13.24
CA ARG A 108 -11.22 -11.29 11.96
C ARG A 108 -12.66 -11.76 12.04
N LEU A 109 -13.37 -11.68 10.92
CA LEU A 109 -14.72 -12.20 10.78
C LEU A 109 -14.64 -13.60 10.17
N GLU A 110 -15.17 -14.60 10.86
CA GLU A 110 -15.20 -15.98 10.41
C GLU A 110 -16.61 -16.55 10.58
N LYS A 111 -17.23 -16.98 9.48
CA LYS A 111 -18.60 -17.55 9.48
C LYS A 111 -19.66 -16.66 10.16
N GLY A 112 -19.48 -15.33 10.13
CA GLY A 112 -20.40 -14.36 10.75
C GLY A 112 -20.07 -14.01 12.20
N GLU A 113 -19.03 -14.61 12.78
CA GLU A 113 -18.58 -14.34 14.15
C GLU A 113 -17.24 -13.60 14.17
N TRP A 114 -17.12 -12.63 15.07
CA TRP A 114 -15.87 -11.89 15.29
C TRP A 114 -14.98 -12.65 16.25
N HIS A 115 -13.76 -12.93 15.80
CA HIS A 115 -12.72 -13.49 16.64
C HIS A 115 -11.65 -12.44 16.89
N ALA A 116 -11.37 -12.18 18.16
CA ALA A 116 -10.27 -11.35 18.60
C ALA A 116 -8.98 -12.18 18.69
N HIS A 117 -7.87 -11.61 18.23
CA HIS A 117 -6.56 -12.23 18.35
C HIS A 117 -6.15 -12.27 19.83
N PRO A 118 -5.53 -13.35 20.34
CA PRO A 118 -5.18 -13.46 21.77
C PRO A 118 -4.33 -12.31 22.33
N ASP A 119 -3.47 -11.71 21.50
CA ASP A 119 -2.64 -10.55 21.89
C ASP A 119 -3.41 -9.22 22.02
N VAL A 120 -4.68 -9.13 21.63
CA VAL A 120 -5.43 -7.88 21.79
C VAL A 120 -5.86 -7.70 23.24
N SER A 121 -5.76 -6.46 23.72
CA SER A 121 -6.21 -6.08 25.05
C SER A 121 -7.70 -5.71 25.02
N ASP A 122 -8.42 -6.06 26.09
CA ASP A 122 -9.78 -5.60 26.39
C ASP A 122 -9.78 -4.35 27.28
N ALA A 123 -8.60 -3.80 27.58
CA ALA A 123 -8.49 -2.55 28.33
C ALA A 123 -9.18 -1.39 27.59
N PRO A 124 -9.68 -0.38 28.33
CA PRO A 124 -10.29 0.79 27.72
C PRO A 124 -9.40 1.44 26.66
N VAL A 125 -10.01 1.76 25.51
CA VAL A 125 -9.32 2.52 24.45
C VAL A 125 -9.07 3.95 24.95
N PRO A 126 -7.84 4.46 24.88
CA PRO A 126 -7.56 5.86 25.25
C PRO A 126 -8.40 6.84 24.43
N GLU A 127 -8.73 8.00 24.98
CA GLU A 127 -9.43 9.09 24.27
C GLU A 127 -8.53 9.81 23.24
N ARG A 128 -7.91 9.03 22.34
CA ARG A 128 -7.10 9.56 21.24
C ARG A 128 -8.00 10.19 20.19
N VAL A 129 -7.55 11.30 19.64
CA VAL A 129 -8.19 11.97 18.51
C VAL A 129 -7.20 12.04 17.37
N THR A 130 -7.51 11.46 16.20
CA THR A 130 -6.58 11.44 15.08
C THR A 130 -7.28 11.30 13.72
N LEU A 131 -6.64 11.80 12.67
CA LEU A 131 -7.08 11.60 11.28
C LEU A 131 -6.39 10.36 10.72
N LEU A 132 -7.19 9.39 10.26
CA LEU A 132 -6.65 8.15 9.69
C LEU A 132 -6.27 8.33 8.23
N SER A 133 -5.11 7.78 7.87
CA SER A 133 -4.75 7.59 6.46
C SER A 133 -5.81 6.72 5.76
N PRO A 134 -6.11 6.95 4.46
CA PRO A 134 -7.00 6.06 3.70
C PRO A 134 -6.48 4.61 3.61
N PHE A 135 -5.20 4.41 3.93
CA PHE A 135 -4.51 3.13 3.93
C PHE A 135 -4.27 2.58 5.33
N ASP A 136 -4.85 3.20 6.36
CA ASP A 136 -4.78 2.69 7.73
C ASP A 136 -5.49 1.33 7.83
N ARG A 137 -4.95 0.42 8.64
CA ARG A 137 -5.47 -0.94 8.81
C ARG A 137 -6.92 -0.94 9.31
N LEU A 138 -7.35 0.11 10.01
CA LEU A 138 -8.73 0.24 10.50
C LEU A 138 -9.75 0.49 9.38
N VAL A 139 -9.35 1.15 8.27
CA VAL A 139 -10.30 1.65 7.25
C VAL A 139 -10.00 1.23 5.80
N HIS A 140 -8.82 0.64 5.53
CA HIS A 140 -8.44 0.24 4.17
C HIS A 140 -9.36 -0.82 3.56
N ASP A 141 -9.91 -1.72 4.39
CA ASP A 141 -10.95 -2.68 4.03
C ASP A 141 -12.30 -2.07 4.44
N ARG A 142 -13.09 -1.70 3.43
CA ARG A 142 -14.34 -0.94 3.61
C ARG A 142 -15.41 -1.77 4.30
N ASP A 143 -15.55 -3.03 3.89
CA ASP A 143 -16.59 -3.91 4.39
C ASP A 143 -16.29 -4.23 5.86
N ARG A 144 -15.01 -4.46 6.18
CA ARG A 144 -14.55 -4.64 7.56
C ARG A 144 -14.76 -3.39 8.42
N ALA A 145 -14.41 -2.21 7.90
CA ALA A 145 -14.56 -0.95 8.63
C ALA A 145 -16.03 -0.64 8.92
N GLU A 146 -16.92 -0.85 7.95
CA GLU A 146 -18.36 -0.68 8.12
C GLU A 146 -18.91 -1.67 9.15
N ALA A 147 -18.48 -2.94 9.12
CA ALA A 147 -18.94 -3.94 10.05
C ALA A 147 -18.43 -3.73 11.50
N LEU A 148 -17.26 -3.13 11.68
CA LEU A 148 -16.70 -2.85 13.03
C LEU A 148 -17.17 -1.52 13.61
N PHE A 149 -17.20 -0.47 12.79
CA PHE A 149 -17.40 0.91 13.26
C PHE A 149 -18.74 1.50 12.85
N GLY A 150 -19.53 0.81 12.03
CA GLY A 150 -20.73 1.39 11.41
C GLY A 150 -20.39 2.57 10.49
N PHE A 151 -19.15 2.64 9.99
CA PHE A 151 -18.62 3.80 9.28
C PHE A 151 -18.23 3.43 7.85
N ARG A 152 -19.05 3.85 6.89
CA ARG A 152 -18.77 3.65 5.47
C ARG A 152 -17.76 4.68 4.98
N TYR A 153 -16.58 4.21 4.60
CA TYR A 153 -15.49 5.05 4.08
C TYR A 153 -15.12 4.68 2.64
N ARG A 154 -15.06 5.69 1.77
CA ARG A 154 -14.58 5.54 0.39
C ARG A 154 -13.70 6.73 0.05
N LEU A 155 -12.44 6.45 -0.30
CA LEU A 155 -11.57 7.46 -0.89
C LEU A 155 -12.06 7.80 -2.31
N GLU A 156 -12.36 9.08 -2.55
CA GLU A 156 -12.96 9.57 -3.79
C GLU A 156 -11.97 10.27 -4.73
N MET A 157 -10.67 10.08 -4.51
CA MET A 157 -9.58 10.62 -5.34
C MET A 157 -9.74 10.27 -6.84
N TYR A 158 -10.31 9.11 -7.12
CA TYR A 158 -10.58 8.63 -8.48
C TYR A 158 -12.00 8.93 -8.98
N VAL A 159 -12.85 9.51 -8.14
CA VAL A 159 -14.20 9.92 -8.51
C VAL A 159 -14.11 11.32 -9.16
N PRO A 160 -14.77 11.55 -10.31
CA PRO A 160 -14.82 12.87 -10.92
C PRO A 160 -15.32 13.93 -9.92
N PRO A 161 -14.76 15.16 -9.90
CA PRO A 161 -15.07 16.18 -8.90
C PRO A 161 -16.58 16.39 -8.66
N ALA A 162 -17.38 16.48 -9.72
CA ALA A 162 -18.82 16.70 -9.63
C ALA A 162 -19.65 15.52 -9.09
N LYS A 163 -19.03 14.36 -8.87
CA LYS A 163 -19.69 13.14 -8.36
C LYS A 163 -19.20 12.74 -6.96
N ARG A 164 -18.34 13.56 -6.35
CA ARG A 164 -17.82 13.32 -5.00
C ARG A 164 -18.91 13.63 -4.00
N GLU A 165 -19.03 12.79 -2.99
CA GLU A 165 -19.90 13.02 -1.84
C GLU A 165 -19.20 13.91 -0.81
N TYR A 166 -17.89 13.73 -0.64
CA TYR A 166 -17.12 14.45 0.38
C TYR A 166 -16.01 15.29 -0.26
N GLY A 167 -15.02 14.69 -0.91
CA GLY A 167 -13.82 15.42 -1.31
C GLY A 167 -12.76 14.57 -2.00
N TYR A 168 -11.66 15.17 -2.45
CA TYR A 168 -10.59 14.47 -3.18
C TYR A 168 -9.80 13.52 -2.29
N TYR A 169 -9.33 14.00 -1.13
CA TYR A 169 -8.46 13.23 -0.22
C TYR A 169 -8.93 13.35 1.22
N VAL A 170 -10.12 12.81 1.48
CA VAL A 170 -10.80 12.89 2.78
C VAL A 170 -10.27 11.82 3.74
N LEU A 171 -9.96 12.22 4.96
CA LEU A 171 -9.46 11.39 6.05
C LEU A 171 -10.57 11.14 7.10
N PRO A 172 -10.78 9.91 7.57
CA PRO A 172 -11.67 9.62 8.70
C PRO A 172 -11.13 10.20 10.01
N LEU A 173 -12.01 10.75 10.85
CA LEU A 173 -11.72 11.20 12.20
C LEU A 173 -12.03 10.09 13.20
N LEU A 174 -11.00 9.57 13.86
CA LEU A 174 -11.10 8.62 14.97
C LEU A 174 -11.07 9.40 16.29
N VAL A 175 -12.07 9.17 17.15
CA VAL A 175 -12.15 9.68 18.52
C VAL A 175 -12.39 8.48 19.44
N GLY A 176 -11.40 8.18 20.29
CA GLY A 176 -11.40 6.95 21.09
C GLY A 176 -11.47 5.71 20.21
N ASP A 177 -12.55 4.95 20.36
CA ASP A 177 -12.86 3.72 19.61
C ASP A 177 -13.88 3.93 18.47
N ARG A 178 -14.23 5.19 18.15
CA ARG A 178 -15.28 5.51 17.16
C ARG A 178 -14.75 6.32 15.99
N LEU A 179 -15.19 5.94 14.79
CA LEU A 179 -15.08 6.77 13.60
C LEU A 179 -16.28 7.71 13.54
N VAL A 180 -16.07 8.98 13.84
CA VAL A 180 -17.15 9.94 14.12
C VAL A 180 -17.35 10.97 13.00
N GLY A 181 -16.30 11.23 12.22
CA GLY A 181 -16.31 12.29 11.23
C GLY A 181 -15.30 12.09 10.10
N ARG A 182 -15.17 13.11 9.28
CA ARG A 182 -14.31 13.19 8.09
C ARG A 182 -13.75 14.59 7.96
N ALA A 183 -12.53 14.71 7.46
CA ALA A 183 -11.93 16.00 7.12
C ALA A 183 -11.15 15.90 5.81
N GLU A 184 -11.13 16.98 5.04
CA GLU A 184 -10.28 17.13 3.87
C GLU A 184 -9.16 18.15 4.15
N PRO A 185 -8.06 17.73 4.79
CA PRO A 185 -6.91 18.59 4.96
C PRO A 185 -6.11 18.69 3.65
N ARG A 186 -5.70 19.91 3.29
CA ARG A 186 -4.80 20.19 2.19
C ARG A 186 -3.49 20.76 2.71
N PHE A 187 -2.40 20.03 2.51
CA PHE A 187 -1.07 20.51 2.84
C PHE A 187 -0.39 21.17 1.63
N ASP A 188 -0.11 22.46 1.73
CA ASP A 188 0.76 23.17 0.78
C ASP A 188 2.21 23.12 1.26
N ARG A 189 3.05 22.41 0.49
CA ARG A 189 4.47 22.23 0.81
C ARG A 189 5.31 23.50 0.68
N LYS A 190 4.90 24.47 -0.13
CA LYS A 190 5.65 25.71 -0.37
C LYS A 190 5.45 26.69 0.77
N SER A 191 4.19 26.93 1.15
CA SER A 191 3.85 27.81 2.26
C SER A 191 3.95 27.12 3.63
N ARG A 192 4.05 25.79 3.65
CA ARG A 192 3.94 24.96 4.87
C ARG A 192 2.64 25.27 5.63
N THR A 193 1.53 25.31 4.91
CA THR A 193 0.21 25.54 5.50
C THR A 193 -0.66 24.31 5.34
N LEU A 194 -1.43 24.00 6.38
CA LEU A 194 -2.45 22.96 6.38
C LEU A 194 -3.81 23.66 6.39
N GLU A 195 -4.55 23.55 5.32
CA GLU A 195 -5.88 24.16 5.18
C GLU A 195 -6.96 23.08 5.30
N LEU A 196 -8.06 23.39 5.98
CA LEU A 196 -9.24 22.53 6.02
C LEU A 196 -10.19 22.90 4.87
N LEU A 197 -10.31 22.04 3.86
CA LEU A 197 -11.21 22.26 2.72
C LEU A 197 -12.67 21.90 3.02
N GLY A 198 -12.88 20.96 3.93
CA GLY A 198 -14.21 20.48 4.29
C GLY A 198 -14.18 19.49 5.44
N ALA A 199 -15.29 19.39 6.16
CA ALA A 199 -15.47 18.45 7.25
C ALA A 199 -16.92 17.96 7.32
N TRP A 200 -17.13 16.71 7.73
CA TRP A 200 -18.44 16.05 7.73
C TRP A 200 -18.59 15.09 8.91
N GLY A 201 -19.82 14.89 9.39
CA GLY A 201 -20.11 14.08 10.57
C GLY A 201 -19.91 14.87 11.87
N ASP A 202 -19.53 14.18 12.94
CA ASP A 202 -19.15 14.84 14.20
C ASP A 202 -17.69 15.29 14.11
N THR A 203 -17.49 16.60 14.15
CA THR A 203 -16.20 17.28 14.04
C THR A 203 -15.85 18.05 15.30
N SER A 204 -16.52 17.77 16.43
CA SER A 204 -16.34 18.49 17.70
C SER A 204 -14.90 18.45 18.22
N ARG A 205 -14.15 17.38 17.91
CA ARG A 205 -12.75 17.19 18.29
C ARG A 205 -11.77 17.37 17.11
N LEU A 206 -12.23 17.82 15.94
CA LEU A 206 -11.41 17.84 14.72
C LEU A 206 -10.17 18.74 14.85
N GLU A 207 -10.28 19.85 15.58
CA GLU A 207 -9.19 20.80 15.77
C GLU A 207 -7.95 20.15 16.41
N GLU A 208 -8.15 19.21 17.36
CA GLU A 208 -7.06 18.46 17.99
C GLU A 208 -6.32 17.57 16.98
N ALA A 209 -7.06 16.85 16.14
CA ALA A 209 -6.46 16.01 15.10
C ALA A 209 -5.70 16.84 14.04
N LEU A 210 -6.24 18.00 13.67
CA LEU A 210 -5.61 18.91 12.72
C LEU A 210 -4.35 19.55 13.32
N ALA A 211 -4.36 19.90 14.61
CA ALA A 211 -3.19 20.42 15.31
C ALA A 211 -2.06 19.37 15.36
N GLU A 212 -2.37 18.11 15.68
CA GLU A 212 -1.39 17.02 15.65
C GLU A 212 -0.83 16.79 14.23
N LEU A 213 -1.70 16.77 13.22
CA LEU A 213 -1.28 16.62 11.82
C LEU A 213 -0.42 17.80 11.35
N ALA A 214 -0.79 19.04 11.70
CA ALA A 214 -0.02 20.23 11.38
C ALA A 214 1.37 20.18 12.03
N ALA A 215 1.44 19.79 13.31
CA ALA A 215 2.71 19.61 14.02
C ALA A 215 3.59 18.53 13.35
N PHE A 216 3.03 17.38 13.00
CA PHE A 216 3.73 16.32 12.28
C PHE A 216 4.29 16.80 10.93
N LEU A 217 3.53 17.61 10.20
CA LEU A 217 3.93 18.16 8.90
C LEU A 217 4.90 19.36 9.02
N GLY A 218 5.10 19.90 10.22
CA GLY A 218 5.79 21.17 10.42
C GLY A 218 5.07 22.32 9.70
N ALA A 219 3.74 22.32 9.74
CA ALA A 219 2.86 23.23 9.03
C ALA A 219 2.09 24.15 10.00
N GLN A 220 1.72 25.33 9.53
CA GLN A 220 0.76 26.19 10.20
C GLN A 220 -0.66 25.81 9.76
N LEU A 221 -1.55 25.56 10.72
CA LEU A 221 -2.98 25.39 10.44
C LEU A 221 -3.59 26.74 10.04
N VAL A 222 -4.30 26.77 8.90
CA VAL A 222 -4.93 27.97 8.31
C VAL A 222 -6.38 27.73 7.92
#